data_AF-A0AAD4FIP6-F1
#
_entry.id   AF-A0AAD4FIP6-F1
#
_cell.length_a   1.000
_cell.length_b   1.000
_cell.length_c   1.000
_cell.angle_alpha   90.00
_cell.angle_beta   90.00
_cell.angle_gamma   90.00
#
_symmetry.space_group_name_H-M   'P 1'
#
loop_
_entity.id
_entity.type
_entity.pdbx_description
1 polymer ?
#
loop_
_entity_poly.entity_id
_entity_poly.type
_entity_poly.pdbx_seq_one_letter_code
_entity_poly.pdbx_strand_id
1 'polypeptide(L)'
;MDLQRNALILVFLRVLECYDGILILTTNRIGTFDEAFKSRIQLALHYLPLSRDGRWEVWKNLVQSLLEAGENINNEGISRKLDILARHNLNGQQTRDTVNTARQLARYKKETLRYAHIDQAVGVVNEFEKYVTEVHGHDDEYARDQGLRNDAISRDVDSVIFCICPPLVLSCAISSVAGVAWLAFHDAAKFRPYME
;
A
#
# COMPACT_ATOMS: atom_id res chain seq x y z
N MET A 1 -6.62 5.70 -34.27
CA MET A 1 -5.91 6.05 -33.02
C MET A 1 -6.90 6.65 -32.04
N ASP A 2 -7.25 5.86 -31.01
CA ASP A 2 -7.74 6.23 -29.67
C ASP A 2 -8.83 7.30 -29.45
N LEU A 3 -9.85 7.39 -30.32
CA LEU A 3 -11.02 8.26 -30.07
C LEU A 3 -11.76 7.88 -28.77
N GLN A 4 -11.84 6.58 -28.46
CA GLN A 4 -12.51 6.06 -27.24
C GLN A 4 -11.73 6.37 -25.96
N ARG A 5 -10.40 6.23 -25.96
CA ARG A 5 -9.56 6.56 -24.80
C ARG A 5 -9.58 8.06 -24.50
N ASN A 6 -9.54 8.88 -25.54
CA ASN A 6 -9.65 10.34 -25.41
C ASN A 6 -11.04 10.77 -24.90
N ALA A 7 -12.11 10.11 -25.35
CA ALA A 7 -13.46 10.37 -24.83
C ALA A 7 -13.58 10.03 -23.34
N LEU A 8 -13.03 8.90 -22.89
CA LEU A 8 -13.05 8.51 -21.48
C LEU A 8 -12.26 9.48 -20.60
N ILE A 9 -11.08 9.91 -21.07
CA ILE A 9 -10.27 10.92 -20.38
C ILE A 9 -11.06 12.23 -20.22
N LEU A 10 -11.71 12.71 -21.27
CA LEU A 10 -12.51 13.95 -21.22
C LEU A 10 -13.70 13.85 -20.27
N VAL A 11 -14.43 12.71 -20.28
CA VAL A 11 -15.54 12.49 -19.34
C VAL A 11 -15.02 12.41 -17.90
N PHE A 12 -13.91 11.71 -17.68
CA PHE A 12 -13.32 11.56 -16.35
C PHE A 12 -12.83 12.92 -15.82
N LEU A 13 -12.16 13.73 -16.65
CA LEU A 13 -11.77 15.10 -16.29
C LEU A 13 -12.96 15.98 -15.91
N ARG A 14 -14.08 15.86 -16.62
CA ARG A 14 -15.29 16.61 -16.31
C ARG A 14 -15.88 16.21 -14.96
N VAL A 15 -15.80 14.93 -14.59
CA VAL A 15 -16.19 14.46 -13.26
C VAL A 15 -15.27 15.05 -12.18
N LEU A 16 -13.95 15.13 -12.43
CA LEU A 16 -13.01 15.73 -11.48
C LEU A 16 -13.27 17.22 -11.24
N GLU A 17 -13.69 17.95 -12.27
CA GLU A 17 -14.00 19.37 -12.18
C GLU A 17 -15.32 19.66 -11.45
N CYS A 18 -16.31 18.77 -11.61
CA CYS A 18 -17.63 18.92 -11.02
C CYS A 18 -17.78 18.17 -9.68
N TYR A 19 -16.71 17.61 -9.13
CA TYR A 19 -16.78 16.89 -7.86
C TYR A 19 -16.83 17.89 -6.69
N ASP A 20 -18.01 18.03 -6.09
CA ASP A 20 -18.24 18.85 -4.91
C ASP A 20 -17.79 18.12 -3.63
N GLY A 21 -16.47 17.92 -3.48
CA GLY A 21 -15.87 17.27 -2.31
C GLY A 21 -14.36 17.04 -2.40
N ILE A 22 -13.85 16.19 -1.51
CA ILE A 22 -12.47 15.71 -1.53
C ILE A 22 -12.40 14.37 -2.27
N LEU A 23 -11.75 14.35 -3.42
CA LEU A 23 -11.52 13.10 -4.16
C LEU A 23 -10.13 12.54 -3.85
N ILE A 24 -10.09 11.29 -3.41
CA ILE A 24 -8.85 10.53 -3.17
C ILE A 24 -8.67 9.51 -4.28
N LEU A 25 -7.58 9.63 -5.05
CA LEU A 25 -7.22 8.68 -6.11
C LEU A 25 -5.91 7.98 -5.77
N THR A 26 -5.77 6.70 -6.08
CA THR A 26 -4.53 5.95 -5.91
C THR A 26 -3.96 5.50 -7.25
N THR A 27 -2.65 5.55 -7.44
CA THR A 27 -2.01 4.97 -8.64
C THR A 27 -0.68 4.31 -8.34
N ASN A 28 -0.44 3.19 -9.02
CA ASN A 28 0.85 2.51 -9.07
C ASN A 28 1.61 2.83 -10.38
N ARG A 29 1.12 3.77 -11.19
CA ARG A 29 1.65 4.10 -12.52
C ARG A 29 1.71 5.61 -12.77
N ILE A 30 2.32 6.36 -11.85
CA ILE A 30 2.41 7.83 -11.94
C ILE A 30 3.08 8.33 -13.23
N GLY A 31 4.04 7.56 -13.79
CA GLY A 31 4.71 7.91 -15.05
C GLY A 31 3.80 7.93 -16.28
N THR A 32 2.57 7.39 -16.17
CA THR A 32 1.58 7.35 -17.26
C THR A 32 0.45 8.39 -17.10
N PHE A 33 0.51 9.24 -16.06
CA PHE A 33 -0.48 10.29 -15.87
C PHE A 33 -0.32 11.40 -16.92
N ASP A 34 -1.43 11.71 -17.59
CA ASP A 34 -1.50 12.84 -18.52
C ASP A 34 -1.38 14.18 -17.77
N GLU A 35 -0.78 15.15 -18.45
CA GLU A 35 -0.43 16.44 -17.87
C GLU A 35 -1.65 17.23 -17.39
N ALA A 36 -2.82 17.07 -18.04
CA ALA A 36 -4.05 17.70 -17.63
C ALA A 36 -4.62 17.13 -16.31
N PHE A 37 -4.27 15.90 -15.93
CA PHE A 37 -4.62 15.37 -14.61
C PHE A 37 -3.72 15.93 -13.53
N LYS A 38 -2.41 16.01 -13.80
CA LYS A 38 -1.43 16.55 -12.85
C LYS A 38 -1.74 17.98 -12.44
N SER A 39 -2.19 18.81 -13.38
CA SER A 39 -2.56 20.20 -13.10
C SER A 39 -3.75 20.36 -12.14
N ARG A 40 -4.57 19.32 -11.98
CA ARG A 40 -5.75 19.31 -11.09
C ARG A 40 -5.45 18.68 -9.72
N ILE A 41 -4.25 18.13 -9.52
CA ILE A 41 -3.82 17.52 -8.26
C ILE A 41 -3.26 18.61 -7.35
N GLN A 42 -3.81 18.73 -6.14
CA GLN A 42 -3.37 19.72 -5.15
C GLN A 42 -2.38 19.14 -4.13
N LEU A 43 -2.55 17.86 -3.81
CA LEU A 43 -1.64 17.12 -2.94
C LEU A 43 -1.35 15.76 -3.57
N ALA A 44 -0.07 15.44 -3.67
CA ALA A 44 0.40 14.11 -4.06
C ALA A 44 1.22 13.55 -2.88
N LEU A 45 0.76 12.44 -2.31
CA LEU A 45 1.48 11.71 -1.27
C LEU A 45 2.20 10.54 -1.92
N HIS A 46 3.52 10.62 -1.97
CA HIS A 46 4.36 9.50 -2.39
C HIS A 46 4.59 8.59 -1.18
N TYR A 47 4.06 7.38 -1.25
CA TYR A 47 4.43 6.34 -0.31
C TYR A 47 5.77 5.77 -0.74
N LEU A 48 6.67 5.60 0.23
CA LEU A 48 7.97 4.99 0.01
C LEU A 48 7.95 3.58 0.62
N PRO A 49 8.75 2.65 0.06
CA PRO A 49 8.92 1.33 0.63
C PRO A 49 9.18 1.41 2.12
N LEU A 50 8.44 0.59 2.87
CA LEU A 50 8.53 0.57 4.33
C LEU A 50 9.99 0.33 4.75
N SER A 51 10.55 1.23 5.57
CA SER A 51 11.84 0.98 6.21
C SER A 51 11.74 -0.22 7.16
N ARG A 52 12.88 -0.76 7.61
CA ARG A 52 12.88 -1.82 8.63
C ARG A 52 12.08 -1.42 9.87
N ASP A 53 12.22 -0.18 10.33
CA ASP A 53 11.51 0.32 11.50
C ASP A 53 10.01 0.46 11.22
N GLY A 54 9.64 0.92 10.01
CA GLY A 54 8.25 0.94 9.57
C GLY A 54 7.62 -0.45 9.51
N ARG A 55 8.34 -1.45 8.99
CA ARG A 55 7.88 -2.84 8.99
C ARG A 55 7.75 -3.39 10.40
N TRP A 56 8.68 -3.07 11.30
CA TRP A 56 8.57 -3.46 12.70
C TRP A 56 7.29 -2.92 13.34
N GLU A 57 6.96 -1.65 13.07
CA GLU A 57 5.73 -1.03 13.56
C GLU A 57 4.47 -1.68 12.97
N VAL A 58 4.48 -1.98 11.66
CA VAL A 58 3.39 -2.72 11.00
C VAL A 58 3.19 -4.09 11.65
N TRP A 59 4.26 -4.86 11.85
CA TRP A 59 4.18 -6.17 12.51
C TRP A 59 3.66 -6.06 13.94
N LYS A 60 4.13 -5.08 14.71
CA LYS A 60 3.66 -4.82 16.07
C LYS A 60 2.16 -4.49 16.09
N ASN A 61 1.72 -3.59 15.21
CA ASN A 61 0.32 -3.16 15.14
C ASN A 61 -0.60 -4.31 14.73
N LEU A 62 -0.14 -5.17 13.83
CA LEU A 62 -0.88 -6.34 13.39
C LEU A 62 -1.04 -7.36 14.53
N VAL A 63 0.04 -7.68 15.24
CA VAL A 63 -0.01 -8.60 16.40
C VAL A 63 -0.93 -8.04 17.50
N GLN A 64 -0.86 -6.73 17.75
CA GLN A 64 -1.74 -6.05 18.70
C GLN A 64 -3.21 -6.13 18.27
N SER A 65 -3.51 -5.95 16.98
CA SER A 65 -4.88 -6.08 16.46
C SER A 65 -5.43 -7.51 16.62
N LEU A 66 -4.60 -8.55 16.49
CA LEU A 66 -5.02 -9.94 16.73
C LEU A 66 -5.36 -10.20 18.22
N LEU A 67 -4.63 -9.57 19.14
CA LEU A 67 -4.95 -9.64 20.57
C LEU A 67 -6.31 -9.01 20.87
N GLU A 68 -6.54 -7.82 20.32
CA GLU A 68 -7.78 -7.07 20.50
C GLU A 68 -8.98 -7.82 19.91
N ALA A 69 -8.77 -8.58 18.83
CA ALA A 69 -9.77 -9.46 18.24
C ALA A 69 -10.05 -10.75 19.04
N GLY A 70 -9.32 -10.99 20.15
CA GLY A 70 -9.52 -12.18 21.00
C GLY A 70 -8.98 -13.47 20.39
N GLU A 71 -8.04 -13.40 19.46
CA GLU A 71 -7.45 -14.59 18.83
C GLU A 71 -6.55 -15.35 19.81
N ASN A 72 -6.55 -16.69 19.69
CA ASN A 72 -5.65 -17.56 20.45
C ASN A 72 -4.22 -17.46 19.90
N ILE A 73 -3.44 -16.50 20.39
CA ILE A 73 -2.08 -16.21 19.94
C ILE A 73 -1.06 -16.26 21.08
N ASN A 74 0.17 -16.70 20.78
CA ASN A 74 1.32 -16.61 21.68
C ASN A 74 2.01 -15.26 21.47
N ASN A 75 1.43 -14.21 22.06
CA ASN A 75 1.92 -12.84 21.89
C ASN A 75 3.36 -12.65 22.37
N GLU A 76 3.73 -13.15 23.54
CA GLU A 76 5.10 -13.00 24.07
C GLU A 76 6.16 -13.66 23.16
N GLY A 77 5.82 -14.80 22.55
CA GLY A 77 6.69 -15.48 21.60
C GLY A 77 6.87 -14.70 20.31
N ILE A 78 5.80 -14.11 19.78
CA ILE A 78 5.82 -13.35 18.54
C ILE A 78 6.47 -11.97 18.75
N SER A 79 6.14 -11.28 19.83
CA SER A 79 6.65 -9.94 20.18
C SER A 79 8.18 -9.91 20.30
N ARG A 80 8.79 -10.96 20.86
CA ARG A 80 10.27 -11.11 20.93
C ARG A 80 10.95 -11.31 19.58
N LYS A 81 10.18 -11.61 18.53
CA LYS A 81 10.67 -11.94 17.19
C LYS A 81 10.30 -10.88 16.14
N LEU A 82 9.68 -9.77 16.55
CA LEU A 82 9.34 -8.66 15.65
C LEU A 82 10.57 -8.12 14.90
N ASP A 83 11.73 -8.07 15.56
CA ASP A 83 13.00 -7.69 14.92
C ASP A 83 13.42 -8.58 13.76
N ILE A 84 13.07 -9.87 13.81
CA ILE A 84 13.38 -10.82 12.74
C ILE A 84 12.36 -10.65 11.62
N LEU A 85 11.08 -10.58 11.96
CA LEU A 85 9.98 -10.35 11.02
C LEU A 85 10.18 -9.06 10.20
N ALA A 86 10.66 -7.99 10.84
CA ALA A 86 10.94 -6.71 10.20
C ALA A 86 12.09 -6.73 9.19
N ARG A 87 12.97 -7.75 9.23
CA ARG A 87 14.07 -7.89 8.26
C ARG A 87 13.58 -8.36 6.90
N HIS A 88 12.46 -9.06 6.84
CA HIS A 88 11.86 -9.46 5.58
C HIS A 88 11.28 -8.24 4.87
N ASN A 89 11.57 -8.10 3.56
CA ASN A 89 11.11 -6.97 2.76
C ASN A 89 9.68 -7.19 2.26
N LEU A 90 8.74 -7.35 3.19
CA LEU A 90 7.33 -7.53 2.89
C LEU A 90 6.62 -6.19 2.93
N ASN A 91 5.78 -5.92 1.94
CA ASN A 91 4.87 -4.78 1.96
C ASN A 91 3.70 -5.02 2.92
N GLY A 92 2.86 -4.01 3.13
CA GLY A 92 1.72 -4.09 4.05
C GLY A 92 0.72 -5.20 3.69
N GLN A 93 0.44 -5.38 2.40
CA GLN A 93 -0.48 -6.40 1.90
C GLN A 93 0.08 -7.81 2.14
N GLN A 94 1.31 -8.06 1.70
CA GLN A 94 2.02 -9.33 1.91
C GLN A 94 2.12 -9.67 3.40
N THR A 95 2.39 -8.69 4.26
CA THR A 95 2.44 -8.88 5.72
C THR A 95 1.09 -9.34 6.26
N ARG A 96 -0.02 -8.71 5.85
CA ARG A 96 -1.38 -9.10 6.25
C ARG A 96 -1.72 -10.50 5.77
N ASP A 97 -1.47 -10.79 4.50
CA ASP A 97 -1.76 -12.09 3.89
C ASP A 97 -0.95 -13.20 4.53
N THR A 98 0.33 -12.96 4.80
CA THR A 98 1.22 -13.88 5.53
C THR A 98 0.64 -14.25 6.89
N VAL A 99 0.15 -13.27 7.64
CA VAL A 99 -0.42 -13.54 8.97
C VAL A 99 -1.75 -14.28 8.86
N ASN A 100 -2.57 -13.96 7.87
CA ASN A 100 -3.80 -14.71 7.60
C ASN A 100 -3.50 -16.17 7.26
N THR A 101 -2.51 -16.45 6.42
CA THR A 101 -2.03 -17.81 6.12
C THR A 101 -1.52 -18.51 7.38
N ALA A 102 -0.73 -17.82 8.22
CA ALA A 102 -0.25 -18.36 9.49
C ALA A 102 -1.39 -18.70 10.46
N ARG A 103 -2.44 -17.85 10.52
CA ARG A 103 -3.66 -18.10 11.29
C ARG A 103 -4.41 -19.32 10.79
N GLN A 104 -4.60 -19.43 9.48
CA GLN A 104 -5.26 -20.59 8.87
C GLN A 104 -4.48 -21.88 9.19
N LEU A 105 -3.16 -21.84 9.10
CA LEU A 105 -2.29 -22.98 9.43
C LEU A 105 -2.40 -23.38 10.91
N ALA A 106 -2.40 -22.42 11.83
CA ALA A 106 -2.56 -22.68 13.26
C ALA A 106 -3.93 -23.31 13.57
N ARG A 107 -5.00 -22.77 12.97
CA ARG A 107 -6.37 -23.29 13.10
C ARG A 107 -6.50 -24.71 12.56
N TYR A 108 -5.90 -24.98 11.40
CA TYR A 108 -5.88 -26.32 10.81
C TYR A 108 -5.20 -27.33 11.74
N LYS A 109 -4.08 -26.95 12.35
CA LYS A 109 -3.34 -27.77 13.33
C LYS A 109 -4.00 -27.83 14.72
N LYS A 110 -5.06 -27.04 14.97
CA LYS A 110 -5.70 -26.85 16.29
C LYS A 110 -4.73 -26.37 17.37
N GLU A 111 -3.81 -25.50 17.00
CA GLU A 111 -2.80 -24.94 17.90
C GLU A 111 -2.98 -23.43 18.04
N THR A 112 -2.45 -22.87 19.14
CA THR A 112 -2.26 -21.43 19.30
C THR A 112 -1.36 -20.89 18.18
N LEU A 113 -1.68 -19.71 17.64
CA LEU A 113 -0.82 -19.03 16.67
C LEU A 113 0.54 -18.70 17.33
N ARG A 114 1.62 -19.24 16.78
CA ARG A 114 2.99 -19.08 17.28
C ARG A 114 3.87 -18.50 16.17
N TYR A 115 5.03 -17.95 16.56
CA TYR A 115 6.04 -17.47 15.63
C TYR A 115 6.34 -18.48 14.50
N ALA A 116 6.44 -19.78 14.82
CA ALA A 116 6.72 -20.82 13.83
C ALA A 116 5.73 -20.86 12.65
N HIS A 117 4.45 -20.55 12.89
CA HIS A 117 3.45 -20.49 11.81
C HIS A 117 3.66 -19.27 10.90
N ILE A 118 4.04 -18.14 11.49
CA ILE A 118 4.35 -16.91 10.74
C ILE A 118 5.64 -17.12 9.96
N ASP A 119 6.69 -17.66 10.58
CA ASP A 119 7.98 -17.97 9.96
C ASP A 119 7.83 -18.90 8.75
N GLN A 120 6.98 -19.94 8.87
CA GLN A 120 6.66 -20.83 7.75
C GLN A 120 5.95 -20.07 6.61
N ALA A 121 4.97 -19.22 6.91
CA ALA A 121 4.26 -18.44 5.89
C ALA A 121 5.20 -17.41 5.21
N VAL A 122 6.04 -16.73 5.98
CA VAL A 122 7.08 -15.83 5.49
C VAL A 122 8.06 -16.57 4.57
N GLY A 123 8.43 -17.80 4.91
CA GLY A 123 9.28 -18.66 4.07
C GLY A 123 8.70 -18.87 2.68
N VAL A 124 7.43 -19.24 2.59
CA VAL A 124 6.73 -19.44 1.31
C VAL A 124 6.68 -18.16 0.49
N VAL A 125 6.38 -17.02 1.11
CA VAL A 125 6.34 -15.73 0.40
C VAL A 125 7.72 -15.34 -0.12
N ASN A 126 8.78 -15.47 0.67
CA ASN A 126 10.13 -15.13 0.21
C ASN A 126 10.64 -16.07 -0.88
N GLU A 127 10.28 -17.36 -0.83
CA GLU A 127 10.61 -18.32 -1.89
C GLU A 127 9.94 -17.91 -3.22
N PHE A 128 8.67 -17.52 -3.15
CA PHE A 128 7.95 -17.00 -4.31
C PHE A 128 8.58 -15.72 -4.87
N GLU A 129 8.91 -14.74 -4.02
CA GLU A 129 9.56 -13.50 -4.46
C GLU A 129 10.93 -13.75 -5.10
N LYS A 130 11.70 -14.68 -4.54
CA LYS A 130 12.98 -15.10 -5.11
C LYS A 130 12.78 -15.73 -6.50
N TYR A 131 11.81 -16.63 -6.64
CA TYR A 131 11.46 -17.23 -7.93
C TYR A 131 11.02 -16.18 -8.96
N VAL A 132 10.15 -15.24 -8.58
CA VAL A 132 9.72 -14.15 -9.46
C VAL A 132 10.92 -13.32 -9.90
N THR A 133 11.83 -12.98 -8.99
CA THR A 133 13.03 -12.21 -9.31
C THR A 133 13.97 -12.96 -10.27
N GLU A 134 14.12 -14.27 -10.09
CA GLU A 134 14.95 -15.11 -10.96
C GLU A 134 14.36 -15.25 -12.37
N VAL A 135 13.03 -15.43 -12.48
CA VAL A 135 12.34 -15.59 -13.76
C VAL A 135 12.15 -14.26 -14.49
N HIS A 136 11.62 -13.24 -13.83
CA HIS A 136 11.39 -11.92 -14.44
C HIS A 136 12.69 -11.13 -14.61
N GLY A 137 13.78 -11.52 -13.95
CA GLY A 137 15.11 -10.97 -14.20
C GLY A 137 15.59 -11.18 -15.63
N HIS A 138 15.17 -12.26 -16.31
CA HIS A 138 15.46 -12.48 -17.73
C HIS A 138 14.51 -11.70 -18.66
N ASP A 139 13.23 -11.59 -18.31
CA ASP A 139 12.24 -10.89 -19.13
C ASP A 139 12.38 -9.35 -19.08
N ASP A 140 12.83 -8.79 -17.94
CA ASP A 140 13.03 -7.35 -17.80
C ASP A 140 14.22 -6.82 -18.61
N GLU A 141 15.25 -7.64 -18.85
CA GLU A 141 16.36 -7.29 -19.77
C GLU A 141 15.85 -7.26 -21.22
N TYR A 142 15.02 -8.23 -21.61
CA TYR A 142 14.39 -8.28 -22.94
C TYR A 142 13.35 -7.16 -23.15
N ALA A 143 12.60 -6.78 -22.11
CA ALA A 143 11.61 -5.69 -22.16
C ALA A 143 12.24 -4.29 -22.16
N ARG A 144 13.42 -4.13 -21.54
CA ARG A 144 14.23 -2.89 -21.61
C ARG A 144 14.82 -2.69 -22.99
N ASP A 145 15.35 -3.75 -23.60
CA ASP A 145 15.99 -3.68 -24.93
C ASP A 145 14.98 -3.38 -26.05
N GLN A 146 13.70 -3.73 -25.86
CA GLN A 146 12.62 -3.37 -26.78
C GLN A 146 11.91 -2.04 -26.47
N GLY A 147 12.33 -1.30 -25.43
CA GLY A 147 11.75 0.01 -25.10
C GLY A 147 10.26 -0.03 -24.68
N LEU A 148 9.73 -1.20 -24.29
CA LEU A 148 8.32 -1.40 -23.98
C LEU A 148 7.95 -0.98 -22.54
N ARG A 149 8.94 -0.77 -21.66
CA ARG A 149 8.76 -0.31 -20.27
C ARG A 149 9.84 0.70 -19.88
N ASN A 150 9.46 1.97 -19.70
CA ASN A 150 10.34 2.99 -19.14
C ASN A 150 10.19 3.06 -17.61
N ASP A 151 10.27 1.87 -16.99
CA ASP A 151 9.90 1.60 -15.61
C ASP A 151 11.15 1.49 -14.72
N ALA A 152 12.19 2.32 -14.94
CA ALA A 152 13.39 2.33 -14.10
C ALA A 152 13.10 2.66 -12.61
N ILE A 153 11.84 2.98 -12.28
CA ILE A 153 11.34 3.25 -10.93
C ILE A 153 10.35 2.15 -10.48
N SER A 154 9.99 1.15 -11.29
CA SER A 154 8.90 0.18 -11.00
C SER A 154 9.39 -1.19 -10.54
N ARG A 155 10.08 -1.23 -9.40
CA ARG A 155 10.03 -2.42 -8.53
C ARG A 155 9.54 -2.12 -7.12
N ASP A 156 9.36 -0.84 -6.78
CA ASP A 156 9.04 -0.38 -5.42
C ASP A 156 8.31 0.98 -5.44
N VAL A 157 7.35 1.18 -6.36
CA VAL A 157 6.48 2.38 -6.30
C VAL A 157 5.29 2.05 -5.43
N ASP A 158 5.39 2.40 -4.16
CA ASP A 158 4.20 2.48 -3.34
C ASP A 158 3.31 3.61 -3.86
N SER A 159 2.02 3.31 -3.87
CA SER A 159 0.96 4.09 -4.48
C SER A 159 1.07 5.59 -4.20
N VAL A 160 0.83 6.41 -5.23
CA VAL A 160 0.63 7.85 -5.01
C VAL A 160 -0.83 8.09 -4.73
N ILE A 161 -1.11 8.70 -3.58
CA ILE A 161 -2.45 9.19 -3.25
C ILE A 161 -2.55 10.64 -3.71
N PHE A 162 -3.52 10.92 -4.57
CA PHE A 162 -3.83 12.27 -5.02
C PHE A 162 -5.09 12.78 -4.35
N CYS A 163 -5.03 14.02 -3.87
CA CYS A 163 -6.17 14.77 -3.40
C CYS A 163 -6.52 15.87 -4.42
N ILE A 164 -7.78 15.92 -4.83
CA ILE A 164 -8.34 16.95 -5.73
C ILE A 164 -9.50 17.64 -5.00
N CYS A 165 -9.44 18.96 -4.87
CA CYS A 165 -10.51 19.83 -4.38
C CYS A 165 -10.73 20.98 -5.38
N PRO A 166 -11.96 21.33 -5.79
CA PRO A 166 -12.18 22.44 -6.72
C PRO A 166 -11.75 23.81 -6.16
N PRO A 167 -11.28 24.74 -7.02
CA PRO A 167 -10.77 26.05 -6.59
C PRO A 167 -11.82 26.94 -5.89
N LEU A 168 -13.13 26.68 -6.05
CA LEU A 168 -14.18 27.43 -5.36
C LEU A 168 -14.24 27.15 -3.85
N VAL A 169 -13.67 26.04 -3.39
CA VAL A 169 -13.59 25.68 -1.96
C VAL A 169 -12.30 26.20 -1.32
N LEU A 170 -11.30 26.60 -2.11
CA LEU A 170 -9.97 27.03 -1.62
C LEU A 170 -10.03 28.24 -0.68
N SER A 171 -10.95 29.20 -0.91
CA SER A 171 -11.06 30.42 -0.09
C SER A 171 -11.55 30.15 1.33
N CYS A 172 -12.33 29.09 1.56
CA CYS A 172 -12.74 28.67 2.91
C CYS A 172 -11.78 27.65 3.51
N ALA A 173 -11.05 26.93 2.65
CA ALA A 173 -10.31 25.75 3.04
C ALA A 173 -8.86 26.07 3.44
N ILE A 174 -8.22 27.18 3.08
CA ILE A 174 -6.79 27.40 3.45
C ILE A 174 -6.57 27.56 4.98
N SER A 175 -7.56 28.04 5.75
CA SER A 175 -7.50 28.00 7.24
C SER A 175 -7.89 26.63 7.84
N SER A 176 -8.56 25.77 7.07
CA SER A 176 -9.12 24.50 7.55
C SER A 176 -8.39 23.27 6.99
N VAL A 177 -7.71 23.33 5.84
CA VAL A 177 -7.06 22.20 5.15
C VAL A 177 -5.78 21.81 5.83
N ALA A 178 -5.03 22.72 6.45
CA ALA A 178 -3.99 22.32 7.38
C ALA A 178 -4.59 21.52 8.55
N GLY A 179 -5.74 21.94 9.07
CA GLY A 179 -6.45 21.27 10.17
C GLY A 179 -7.18 19.98 9.78
N VAL A 180 -7.72 19.87 8.56
CA VAL A 180 -8.46 18.72 8.03
C VAL A 180 -7.52 17.73 7.38
N ALA A 181 -6.42 18.18 6.75
CA ALA A 181 -5.31 17.29 6.42
C ALA A 181 -4.67 16.80 7.70
N TRP A 182 -4.43 17.63 8.73
CA TRP A 182 -3.90 17.19 10.03
C TRP A 182 -4.89 16.33 10.82
N LEU A 183 -6.20 16.58 10.78
CA LEU A 183 -7.23 15.71 11.36
C LEU A 183 -7.39 14.43 10.56
N ALA A 184 -7.35 14.47 9.23
CA ALA A 184 -7.31 13.26 8.40
C ALA A 184 -5.99 12.50 8.58
N PHE A 185 -4.87 13.16 8.91
CA PHE A 185 -3.57 12.53 9.19
C PHE A 185 -3.51 11.99 10.62
N HIS A 186 -4.06 12.71 11.60
CA HIS A 186 -4.15 12.33 13.01
C HIS A 186 -5.22 11.24 13.22
N ASP A 187 -6.32 11.30 12.48
CA ASP A 187 -7.31 10.22 12.41
C ASP A 187 -6.84 9.09 11.49
N ALA A 188 -6.09 9.32 10.41
CA ALA A 188 -5.46 8.22 9.66
C ALA A 188 -4.40 7.48 10.50
N ALA A 189 -3.67 8.19 11.37
CA ALA A 189 -2.80 7.58 12.37
C ALA A 189 -3.57 6.83 13.47
N LYS A 190 -4.86 7.13 13.66
CA LYS A 190 -5.81 6.37 14.49
C LYS A 190 -6.66 5.35 13.73
N PHE A 191 -6.64 5.33 12.39
CA PHE A 191 -7.26 4.31 11.53
C PHE A 191 -6.39 3.04 11.53
N ARG A 192 -6.19 2.52 12.73
CA ARG A 192 -5.83 1.16 13.04
C ARG A 192 -7.18 0.50 13.35
N PRO A 193 -7.73 -0.47 12.59
CA PRO A 193 -7.06 -1.35 11.63
C PRO A 193 -7.86 -1.57 10.31
N TYR A 194 -7.15 -1.87 9.22
CA TYR A 194 -7.66 -2.63 8.07
C TYR A 194 -9.02 -2.21 7.48
N MET A 195 -8.99 -1.27 6.52
CA MET A 195 -10.02 -1.29 5.47
C MET A 195 -10.05 -2.69 4.84
N GLU A 196 -11.27 -3.17 4.69
CA GLU A 196 -11.72 -4.56 4.52
C GLU A 196 -10.78 -5.47 3.72
#